data_AF-A0A4Q5YZG1-F1
#
_entry.id   AF-A0A4Q5YZG1-F1
#
_cell.length_a   1.000
_cell.length_b   1.000
_cell.length_c   1.000
_cell.angle_alpha   90.00
_cell.angle_beta   90.00
_cell.angle_gamma   90.00
#
_symmetry.space_group_name_H-M   'P 1'
#
loop_
_entity.id
_entity.type
_entity.pdbx_description
1 polymer ?
#
loop_
_entity_poly.entity_id
_entity_poly.type
_entity_poly.pdbx_seq_one_letter_code
_entity_poly.pdbx_strand_id
1 'polypeptide(L)'
;IIDRNPNPLAFYVFTTSKEKEEKWLQNISFGGGCVNNASWHLTNFNLPFGGRGNSGLGAYHGKFSFDVFSHQKAVMKTPTWFDPSIKYPPFKGKLNLFKKIIR
;
A
#
# COMPACT_ATOMS: atom_id res chain seq x y z
N ILE A 1 6.01 15.11 -22.42
CA ILE A 1 6.77 15.87 -21.39
C ILE A 1 6.87 15.06 -20.11
N ILE A 2 5.74 14.65 -19.54
CA ILE A 2 5.67 13.88 -18.30
C ILE A 2 6.43 12.54 -18.42
N ASP A 3 6.27 11.81 -19.54
CA ASP A 3 6.97 10.52 -19.73
C ASP A 3 8.50 10.63 -19.74
N ARG A 4 9.04 11.81 -20.08
CA ARG A 4 10.49 12.06 -20.03
C ARG A 4 10.98 12.39 -18.61
N ASN A 5 10.06 12.64 -17.68
CA ASN A 5 10.31 13.04 -16.29
C ASN A 5 9.43 12.19 -15.35
N PRO A 6 9.66 10.87 -15.30
CA PRO A 6 8.75 9.94 -14.63
C PRO A 6 8.77 10.08 -13.11
N ASN A 7 7.65 9.69 -12.50
CA ASN A 7 7.43 9.65 -11.04
C ASN A 7 7.65 10.99 -10.33
N PRO A 8 6.98 12.09 -10.73
CA PRO A 8 7.03 13.34 -10.01
C PRO A 8 6.46 13.18 -8.59
N LEU A 9 6.93 14.02 -7.66
CA LEU A 9 6.40 14.06 -6.29
C LEU A 9 4.92 14.43 -6.27
N ALA A 10 4.56 15.45 -7.06
CA ALA A 10 3.20 15.95 -7.17
C ALA A 10 2.72 16.01 -8.63
N PHE A 11 1.45 15.67 -8.85
CA PHE A 11 0.78 15.82 -10.13
C PHE A 11 -0.57 16.53 -9.96
N TYR A 12 -0.83 17.55 -10.79
CA TYR A 12 -2.03 18.37 -10.69
C TYR A 12 -2.77 18.39 -12.02
N VAL A 13 -4.07 18.08 -11.98
CA VAL A 13 -4.94 18.08 -13.16
C VAL A 13 -6.01 19.14 -12.97
N PHE A 14 -6.10 20.11 -13.88
CA PHE A 14 -7.16 21.10 -13.88
C PHE A 14 -8.12 20.81 -15.03
N THR A 15 -9.32 20.32 -14.71
CA THR A 15 -10.32 19.96 -15.71
C THR A 15 -11.72 19.90 -15.13
N THR A 16 -12.71 20.13 -15.97
CA THR A 16 -14.14 19.86 -15.67
C THR A 16 -14.62 18.54 -16.30
N SER A 17 -13.79 17.89 -17.11
CA SER A 17 -14.12 16.63 -17.78
C SER A 17 -13.68 15.44 -16.94
N LYS A 18 -14.67 14.68 -16.45
CA LYS A 18 -14.42 13.46 -15.66
C LYS A 18 -13.60 12.41 -16.41
N GLU A 19 -13.84 12.25 -17.71
CA GLU A 19 -13.08 11.34 -18.56
C GLU A 19 -11.58 11.72 -18.61
N LYS A 20 -11.28 13.01 -18.77
CA LYS A 20 -9.89 13.48 -18.79
C LYS A 20 -9.23 13.34 -17.43
N GLU A 21 -9.96 13.64 -16.35
CA GLU A 21 -9.50 13.44 -14.98
C GLU A 21 -9.07 11.99 -14.74
N GLU A 22 -9.98 11.04 -14.98
CA GLU A 22 -9.72 9.60 -14.80
C GLU A 22 -8.56 9.13 -15.69
N LYS A 23 -8.56 9.54 -16.96
CA LYS A 23 -7.48 9.19 -17.90
C LYS A 23 -6.12 9.66 -17.39
N TRP A 24 -6.00 10.90 -16.92
CA TRP A 24 -4.71 11.40 -16.44
C TRP A 24 -4.27 10.74 -15.13
N LEU A 25 -5.19 10.56 -14.18
CA LEU A 25 -4.88 9.92 -12.89
C LEU A 25 -4.50 8.45 -13.03
N GLN A 26 -5.08 7.72 -13.99
CA GLN A 26 -4.75 6.30 -14.21
C GLN A 26 -3.46 6.08 -15.00
N ASN A 27 -3.13 6.98 -15.93
CA ASN A 27 -1.98 6.78 -16.83
C ASN A 27 -0.66 7.33 -16.28
N ILE A 28 -0.69 8.26 -15.33
CA ILE A 28 0.53 8.86 -14.77
C ILE A 28 0.78 8.32 -13.36
N SER A 29 1.99 7.80 -13.13
CA SER A 29 2.47 7.45 -11.79
C SER A 29 3.09 8.67 -11.11
N PHE A 30 2.65 9.00 -9.89
CA PHE A 30 3.13 10.14 -9.10
C PHE A 30 2.99 9.84 -7.59
N GLY A 31 3.59 10.68 -6.74
CA GLY A 31 3.51 10.54 -5.28
C GLY A 31 2.16 10.96 -4.70
N GLY A 32 1.82 12.25 -4.83
CA GLY A 32 0.55 12.85 -4.41
C GLY A 32 0.02 13.82 -5.46
N GLY A 33 -1.20 14.30 -5.30
CA GLY A 33 -1.79 15.16 -6.31
C GLY A 33 -3.13 15.74 -5.93
N CYS A 34 -3.63 16.59 -6.82
CA CYS A 34 -4.93 17.23 -6.68
C CYS A 34 -5.58 17.36 -8.07
N VAL A 35 -6.91 17.32 -8.08
CA VAL A 35 -7.71 17.77 -9.22
C VAL A 35 -8.28 19.14 -8.88
N ASN A 36 -8.17 20.09 -9.80
CA ASN A 36 -8.63 21.47 -9.64
C ASN A 36 -8.08 22.21 -8.41
N ASN A 37 -6.92 21.78 -7.92
CA ASN A 37 -6.18 22.44 -6.84
C ASN A 37 -4.69 22.11 -6.95
N ALA A 38 -3.84 22.79 -6.18
CA ALA A 38 -2.42 22.50 -6.06
C ALA A 38 -1.99 22.58 -4.59
N SER A 39 -1.04 21.73 -4.18
CA SER A 39 -0.48 21.67 -2.82
C SER A 39 -1.45 21.33 -1.67
N TRP A 40 -2.76 21.47 -1.84
CA TRP A 40 -3.75 21.29 -0.78
C TRP A 40 -3.82 19.87 -0.22
N HIS A 41 -3.45 18.83 -0.98
CA HIS A 41 -3.36 17.47 -0.44
C HIS A 41 -2.38 17.35 0.74
N LEU A 42 -1.41 18.26 0.85
CA LEU A 42 -0.44 18.32 1.96
C LEU A 42 -1.07 18.72 3.29
N THR A 43 -2.23 19.39 3.29
CA THR A 43 -2.85 19.88 4.53
C THR A 43 -3.76 18.84 5.18
N ASN A 44 -4.07 17.75 4.47
CA ASN A 44 -4.90 16.68 4.98
C ASN A 44 -4.05 15.60 5.65
N PHE A 45 -4.01 15.59 6.99
CA PHE A 45 -3.28 14.62 7.81
C PHE A 45 -3.71 13.15 7.60
N ASN A 46 -4.86 12.91 6.95
CA ASN A 46 -5.33 11.57 6.61
C ASN A 46 -4.84 11.06 5.25
N LEU A 47 -4.15 11.90 4.47
CA LEU A 47 -3.52 11.48 3.22
C LEU A 47 -2.02 11.23 3.46
N PRO A 48 -1.48 10.10 2.99
CA PRO A 48 -0.04 9.87 3.05
C PRO A 48 0.66 10.85 2.12
N PHE A 49 1.72 11.49 2.61
CA PHE A 49 2.59 12.33 1.81
C PHE A 49 3.94 11.65 1.62
N GLY A 50 4.29 11.40 0.37
CA GLY A 50 5.49 10.67 0.01
C GLY A 50 5.72 10.65 -1.50
N GLY A 51 6.96 10.41 -1.89
CA GLY A 51 7.36 10.26 -3.29
C GLY A 51 7.25 8.82 -3.78
N ARG A 52 7.52 8.65 -5.07
CA ARG A 52 7.72 7.33 -5.70
C ARG A 52 8.90 7.40 -6.66
N GLY A 53 9.69 6.33 -6.72
CA GLY A 53 10.81 6.26 -7.67
C GLY A 53 11.76 7.44 -7.47
N ASN A 54 11.98 8.22 -8.51
CA ASN A 54 12.92 9.36 -8.49
C ASN A 54 12.51 10.50 -7.54
N SER A 55 11.24 10.59 -7.13
CA SER A 55 10.77 11.61 -6.19
C SER A 55 10.84 11.19 -4.71
N GLY A 56 11.17 9.93 -4.42
CA GLY A 56 11.32 9.43 -3.05
C GLY A 56 10.72 8.05 -2.83
N LEU A 57 10.88 7.55 -1.60
CA LEU A 57 10.34 6.27 -1.14
C LEU A 57 9.71 6.44 0.24
N GLY A 58 8.66 5.66 0.51
CA GLY A 58 7.89 5.77 1.74
C GLY A 58 6.95 6.99 1.74
N ALA A 59 6.11 7.05 2.77
CA ALA A 59 5.20 8.16 2.99
C ALA A 59 4.96 8.35 4.48
N TYR A 60 4.83 9.60 4.91
CA TYR A 60 4.52 9.98 6.27
C TYR A 60 3.23 10.79 6.30
N HIS A 61 3.00 11.55 7.38
CA HIS A 61 1.86 12.39 7.71
C HIS A 61 0.87 11.69 8.67
N GLY A 62 0.38 12.41 9.68
CA GLY A 62 -0.56 11.86 10.67
C GLY A 62 -0.15 10.49 11.21
N LYS A 63 -1.04 9.49 11.08
CA LYS A 63 -0.78 8.09 11.45
C LYS A 63 0.37 7.46 10.65
N PHE A 64 0.54 7.82 9.37
CA PHE A 64 1.62 7.26 8.54
C PHE A 64 3.00 7.63 9.09
N SER A 65 3.17 8.82 9.70
CA SER A 65 4.41 9.15 10.41
C SER A 65 4.68 8.18 11.57
N PHE A 66 3.66 7.89 12.38
CA PHE A 66 3.80 6.92 13.47
C PHE A 66 4.17 5.54 12.93
N ASP A 67 3.51 5.08 11.87
CA ASP A 67 3.79 3.80 11.22
C ASP A 67 5.23 3.73 10.67
N VAL A 68 5.74 4.82 10.06
CA VAL A 68 7.12 4.90 9.54
C VAL A 68 8.16 4.77 10.63
N PHE A 69 7.94 5.37 11.80
CA PHE A 69 8.88 5.34 12.92
C PHE A 69 8.61 4.19 13.91
N SER A 70 7.70 3.28 13.57
CA SER A 70 7.33 2.14 14.43
C SER A 70 7.69 0.81 13.77
N HIS A 71 8.15 -0.15 14.58
CA HIS A 71 8.28 -1.53 14.14
C HIS A 71 6.98 -2.30 14.43
N GLN A 72 6.31 -2.77 13.38
CA GLN A 72 5.12 -3.62 13.51
C GLN A 72 5.52 -5.05 13.91
N LYS A 73 5.47 -5.32 15.22
CA LYS A 73 5.83 -6.63 15.79
C LYS A 73 4.64 -7.60 15.74
N ALA A 74 4.78 -8.67 14.95
CA ALA A 74 3.79 -9.75 14.91
C ALA A 74 3.90 -10.66 16.14
N VAL A 75 2.77 -10.94 16.80
CA VAL A 75 2.68 -11.85 17.96
C VAL A 75 1.48 -12.78 17.78
N MET A 76 1.70 -14.09 17.82
CA MET A 76 0.65 -15.10 17.81
C MET A 76 0.57 -15.76 19.20
N LYS A 77 -0.64 -15.90 19.73
CA LYS A 77 -0.92 -16.64 20.96
C LYS A 77 -1.77 -17.86 20.64
N THR A 78 -1.20 -19.05 20.85
CA THR A 78 -1.90 -20.32 20.67
C THR A 78 -2.35 -20.86 22.03
N PRO A 79 -3.60 -21.36 22.16
CA PRO A 79 -4.04 -22.04 23.36
C PRO A 79 -3.27 -23.36 23.59
N THR A 80 -3.08 -23.74 24.85
CA THR A 80 -2.40 -25.01 25.21
C THR A 80 -3.32 -26.23 25.12
N TRP A 81 -4.64 -26.04 25.09
CA TRP A 81 -5.62 -27.12 25.15
C TRP A 81 -5.97 -27.73 23.79
N PHE A 82 -5.57 -27.11 22.68
CA PHE A 82 -5.81 -27.63 21.34
C PHE A 82 -4.59 -27.40 20.45
N ASP A 83 -3.94 -28.50 20.08
CA ASP A 83 -2.81 -28.49 19.17
C ASP A 83 -2.93 -29.58 18.09
N PRO A 84 -3.34 -29.24 16.85
CA PRO A 84 -3.52 -30.21 15.78
C PRO A 84 -2.23 -30.96 15.46
N SER A 85 -2.25 -32.29 15.63
CA SER A 85 -1.10 -33.18 15.34
C SER A 85 -0.70 -33.23 13.85
N ILE A 86 -1.45 -32.58 12.96
CA ILE A 86 -1.14 -32.47 11.53
C ILE A 86 0.13 -31.68 11.26
N LYS A 87 0.52 -30.76 12.15
CA LYS A 87 1.73 -29.93 12.00
C LYS A 87 3.04 -30.65 12.39
N TYR A 88 2.95 -31.85 12.97
CA TYR A 88 4.10 -32.61 13.45
C TYR A 88 4.36 -33.91 12.62
N PRO A 89 5.63 -34.34 12.46
CA PRO A 89 5.98 -35.62 11.85
C PRO A 89 5.44 -36.85 12.60
N PRO A 90 5.30 -38.02 11.95
CA PRO A 90 5.52 -38.26 10.52
C PRO A 90 4.32 -37.80 9.67
N PHE A 91 4.59 -37.24 8.49
CA PHE A 91 3.58 -36.64 7.60
C PHE A 91 2.92 -37.62 6.61
N LYS A 92 3.20 -38.93 6.75
CA LYS A 92 2.70 -39.97 5.84
C LYS A 92 1.16 -40.04 5.91
N GLY A 93 0.49 -39.92 4.76
CA GLY A 93 -0.98 -39.90 4.66
C GLY A 93 -1.67 -38.55 4.94
N LYS A 94 -0.95 -37.55 5.47
CA LYS A 94 -1.50 -36.22 5.82
C LYS A 94 -1.47 -35.20 4.67
N LEU A 95 -0.69 -35.48 3.61
CA LEU A 95 -0.51 -34.60 2.44
C LEU A 95 -1.80 -34.34 1.65
N ASN A 96 -2.65 -35.36 1.48
CA ASN A 96 -3.91 -35.21 0.73
C ASN A 96 -4.93 -34.34 1.48
N LEU A 97 -4.91 -34.37 2.82
CA LEU A 97 -5.74 -33.52 3.65
C LEU A 97 -5.25 -32.07 3.63
N PHE A 98 -3.94 -31.86 3.75
CA PHE A 98 -3.30 -30.53 3.67
C PHE A 98 -3.59 -29.85 2.31
N LYS A 99 -3.47 -30.57 1.20
CA LYS A 99 -3.80 -30.08 -0.15
C LYS A 99 -5.28 -29.70 -0.33
N LYS A 100 -6.21 -30.34 0.39
CA LYS A 100 -7.64 -29.97 0.37
C LYS A 100 -7.95 -28.70 1.18
N ILE A 101 -7.14 -28.38 2.19
CA ILE A 101 -7.33 -27.23 3.08
C ILE A 101 -6.71 -25.95 2.52
N ILE A 102 -5.61 -26.06 1.76
CA ILE A 102 -4.84 -24.93 1.22
C ILE A 102 -5.29 -24.49 -0.19
N ARG A 103 -6.26 -25.18 -0.78
CA ARG A 103 -6.81 -24.80 -2.08
C ARG A 103 -7.83 -23.68 -1.96
#